data_AF-A0A3N0AW19-F1
#
_entry.id   AF-A0A3N0AW19-F1
#
_cell.length_a   1.000
_cell.length_b   1.000
_cell.length_c   1.000
_cell.angle_alpha   90.00
_cell.angle_beta   90.00
_cell.angle_gamma   90.00
#
_symmetry.space_group_name_H-M   'P 1'
#
loop_
_entity.id
_entity.type
_entity.pdbx_description
1 polymer ?
#
loop_
_entity_poly.entity_id
_entity_poly.type
_entity_poly.pdbx_seq_one_letter_code
_entity_poly.pdbx_strand_id
1 'polypeptide(L)' 'MTPKEELCLQDSLDINLFHLVGVQQALWHVRDDSSEYPMCHMLAEAMSNSIKAIAIAMPEEWRKEYLFF' A
#
# COMPACT_ATOMS: atom_id res chain seq x y z
N MET A 1 -5.09 16.40 -14.25
CA MET A 1 -3.74 16.05 -13.77
C MET A 1 -2.68 16.93 -14.43
N THR A 2 -1.87 17.61 -13.62
CA THR A 2 -0.71 18.43 -14.05
C THR A 2 0.56 17.57 -14.14
N PRO A 3 1.61 18.01 -14.86
CA PRO A 3 2.87 17.25 -14.94
C PRO A 3 3.53 16.99 -13.58
N LYS A 4 3.37 17.91 -12.61
CA LYS A 4 3.87 17.74 -11.25
C LYS A 4 3.09 16.65 -10.51
N GLU A 5 1.76 16.65 -10.62
CA GLU A 5 0.91 15.63 -10.00
C GLU A 5 1.18 14.25 -10.59
N GLU A 6 1.44 14.18 -11.90
CA GLU A 6 1.82 12.93 -12.57
C GLU A 6 3.13 12.37 -12.03
N LEU A 7 4.17 13.20 -11.88
CA LEU A 7 5.44 12.79 -11.28
C LEU A 7 5.27 12.34 -9.82
N CYS A 8 4.50 13.09 -9.01
CA CYS A 8 4.22 12.70 -7.64
C CYS A 8 3.46 11.37 -7.55
N LEU A 9 2.55 11.10 -8.49
CA LEU A 9 1.85 9.83 -8.56
C LEU A 9 2.80 8.69 -8.97
N GLN A 10 3.68 8.91 -9.97
CA GLN A 10 4.69 7.92 -10.37
C GLN A 10 5.62 7.57 -9.21
N ASP A 11 6.18 8.56 -8.52
CA ASP A 11 7.05 8.34 -7.36
C ASP A 11 6.32 7.56 -6.24
N SER A 12 5.07 7.94 -5.97
CA SER A 12 4.26 7.27 -4.95
C SER A 12 3.94 5.82 -5.34
N LEU A 13 3.66 5.55 -6.62
CA LEU A 13 3.41 4.21 -7.12
C LEU A 13 4.67 3.35 -7.02
N ASP A 14 5.82 3.82 -7.48
CA ASP A 14 7.06 3.03 -7.47
C ASP A 14 7.46 2.61 -6.05
N ILE A 15 7.45 3.56 -5.10
CA ILE A 15 7.83 3.29 -3.71
C ILE A 15 6.83 2.35 -3.04
N ASN A 16 5.54 2.62 -3.16
CA ASN A 16 4.53 1.87 -2.42
C ASN A 16 4.23 0.50 -3.03
N LEU A 17 4.34 0.35 -4.35
CA LEU A 17 4.28 -0.97 -4.98
C LEU A 17 5.47 -1.84 -4.55
N PHE A 18 6.66 -1.27 -4.43
CA PHE A 18 7.82 -1.98 -3.89
C PHE A 18 7.58 -2.47 -2.44
N HIS A 19 7.03 -1.61 -1.58
CA HIS A 19 6.64 -2.02 -0.21
C HIS A 19 5.60 -3.14 -0.21
N LEU A 20 4.57 -3.05 -1.07
CA LEU A 20 3.52 -4.07 -1.18
C LEU A 20 4.07 -5.42 -1.66
N VAL A 21 5.06 -5.43 -2.57
CA VAL A 21 5.77 -6.66 -2.95
C VAL A 21 6.49 -7.27 -1.75
N GLY A 22 7.15 -6.45 -0.92
CA GLY A 22 7.79 -6.91 0.31
C GLY A 22 6.80 -7.53 1.31
N VAL A 23 5.64 -6.87 1.49
CA VAL A 23 4.55 -7.40 2.34
C VAL A 23 4.02 -8.72 1.78
N GLN A 24 3.81 -8.82 0.47
CA GLN A 24 3.38 -10.06 -0.20
C GLN A 24 4.38 -11.20 0.05
N GLN A 25 5.68 -10.94 -0.09
CA GLN A 25 6.72 -11.94 0.15
C GLN A 25 6.72 -12.40 1.61
N ALA A 26 6.57 -11.48 2.57
CA ALA A 26 6.49 -11.81 3.98
C ALA A 26 5.28 -12.72 4.28
N LEU A 27 4.11 -12.41 3.69
CA LEU A 27 2.89 -13.22 3.85
C LEU A 27 3.01 -14.61 3.20
N TRP A 28 3.79 -14.79 2.14
CA TRP A 28 4.00 -16.10 1.51
C TRP A 28 4.66 -17.11 2.46
N HIS A 29 5.43 -16.63 3.43
CA HIS A 29 6.12 -17.48 4.39
C HIS A 29 5.29 -17.82 5.64
N VAL A 30 4.11 -17.23 5.80
CA VAL A 30 3.18 -17.52 6.88
C VAL A 30 2.55 -18.90 6.63
N ARG A 31 2.68 -19.81 7.59
CA ARG A 31 2.06 -21.15 7.54
C ARG A 31 0.76 -21.17 8.33
N ASP A 32 -0.15 -22.07 7.95
CA ASP A 32 -1.48 -22.22 8.54
C ASP A 32 -1.46 -22.56 10.06
N ASP A 33 -0.35 -23.07 10.58
CA ASP A 33 -0.15 -23.46 11.98
C ASP A 33 0.50 -22.37 12.84
N SER A 34 0.84 -21.23 12.26
CA SER A 34 1.62 -20.20 12.93
C SER A 34 0.74 -19.26 13.77
N SER A 35 1.15 -18.98 15.01
CA SER A 35 0.51 -17.97 15.87
C SER A 35 0.95 -16.54 15.51
N GLU A 36 1.15 -16.28 14.23
CA GLU A 36 1.77 -15.06 13.68
C GLU A 36 0.79 -13.88 13.57
N TYR A 37 -0.33 -13.93 14.30
CA TYR A 37 -1.34 -12.87 14.33
C TYR A 37 -0.75 -11.46 14.50
N PRO A 38 0.23 -11.19 15.39
CA PRO A 38 0.86 -9.88 15.48
C PRO A 38 1.61 -9.47 14.20
N MET A 39 2.25 -10.42 13.52
CA MET A 39 2.96 -10.19 12.26
C MET A 39 1.98 -9.87 11.14
N CYS A 40 0.90 -10.66 11.01
CA CYS A 40 -0.15 -10.41 10.03
C CYS A 40 -0.83 -9.05 10.25
N HIS A 41 -1.05 -8.65 11.50
CA HIS A 41 -1.60 -7.33 11.82
C HIS A 41 -0.65 -6.20 11.42
N MET A 42 0.65 -6.33 11.73
CA MET A 42 1.67 -5.37 11.31
C MET A 42 1.78 -5.26 9.79
N LEU A 43 1.74 -6.39 9.08
CA LEU A 43 1.79 -6.43 7.61
C LEU A 43 0.53 -5.84 6.97
N ALA A 44 -0.64 -6.08 7.57
CA ALA A 44 -1.90 -5.46 7.14
C ALA A 44 -1.87 -3.94 7.31
N GLU A 45 -1.31 -3.44 8.42
CA GLU A 45 -1.12 -2.00 8.65
C GLU A 45 -0.14 -1.40 7.63
N ALA A 46 1.00 -2.06 7.38
CA ALA A 46 1.96 -1.64 6.36
C ALA A 46 1.32 -1.55 4.96
N MET A 47 0.52 -2.55 4.59
CA MET A 47 -0.24 -2.54 3.33
C MET A 47 -1.25 -1.38 3.29
N SER A 48 -2.02 -1.16 4.36
CA SER A 48 -2.98 -0.05 4.43
C SER A 48 -2.30 1.31 4.25
N ASN A 49 -1.15 1.52 4.89
CA ASN A 49 -0.38 2.76 4.77
C ASN A 49 0.09 3.02 3.34
N SER A 50 0.59 1.99 2.65
CA SER A 50 0.98 2.10 1.25
C SER A 50 -0.20 2.40 0.32
N ILE A 51 -1.35 1.75 0.53
CA ILE A 51 -2.57 2.04 -0.23
C ILE A 51 -3.02 3.49 -0.03
N LYS A 52 -3.01 3.99 1.21
CA LYS A 52 -3.37 5.37 1.53
C LYS A 52 -2.40 6.38 0.90
N ALA A 53 -1.10 6.10 0.92
CA ALA A 53 -0.10 6.96 0.29
C ALA A 53 -0.30 7.06 -1.24
N ILE A 54 -0.62 5.96 -1.90
CA ILE A 54 -0.97 5.96 -3.33
C ILE A 54 -2.26 6.77 -3.54
N ALA A 55 -3.31 6.52 -2.74
CA ALA A 55 -4.60 7.21 -2.86
C ALA A 55 -4.48 8.73 -2.69
N ILE A 56 -3.62 9.21 -1.78
CA ILE A 56 -3.35 10.64 -1.58
C ILE A 56 -2.62 11.23 -2.80
N ALA A 57 -1.70 10.48 -3.41
CA ALA A 57 -0.98 10.94 -4.60
C ALA A 57 -1.87 10.97 -5.87
N MET A 58 -2.99 10.22 -5.89
CA MET A 58 -3.93 10.28 -7.01
C MET A 58 -4.59 11.66 -7.14
N PRO A 59 -4.88 12.10 -8.38
CA PRO A 59 -5.77 13.22 -8.65
C PRO A 59 -7.09 13.08 -7.89
N GLU A 60 -7.64 14.18 -7.41
CA GLU A 60 -8.87 14.20 -6.60
C GLU A 60 -10.03 13.47 -7.29
N GLU A 61 -10.17 13.69 -8.60
CA GLU A 61 -11.15 13.04 -9.47
C GLU A 61 -11.05 11.50 -9.54
N TRP A 62 -9.91 10.91 -9.15
CA TRP A 62 -9.70 9.46 -9.12
C TRP A 62 -9.77 8.86 -7.71
N ARG A 63 -9.75 9.71 -6.67
CA ARG A 63 -9.76 9.25 -5.29
C ARG A 63 -11.08 8.54 -4.98
N LYS A 64 -10.98 7.30 -4.52
CA LYS A 64 -12.14 6.52 -4.07
C LYS A 64 -12.17 6.52 -2.56
N GLU A 65 -13.31 6.91 -1.99
CA GLU A 65 -13.48 7.07 -0.53
C GLU A 65 -13.13 5.79 0.24
N TYR A 66 -13.40 4.61 -0.34
CA TYR A 66 -13.08 3.33 0.30
C TYR A 66 -11.58 3.08 0.56
N LEU A 67 -10.68 3.86 -0.05
CA LEU A 67 -9.23 3.74 0.14
C LEU A 67 -8.73 4.37 1.45
N PHE A 68 -9.61 5.05 2.20
CA PHE A 68 -9.26 5.77 3.43
C PHE A 68 -9.77 5.12 4.71
N PHE A 69 -10.53 4.02 4.61
CA PHE A 69 -11.04 3.27 5.77
C PHE A 69 -10.00 2.29 6.33
#